data_AF-A0A450UTB8-F1
#
_entry.id   AF-A0A450UTB8-F1
#
_cell.length_a   1.000
_cell.length_b   1.000
_cell.length_c   1.000
_cell.angle_alpha   90.00
_cell.angle_beta   90.00
_cell.angle_gamma   90.00
#
_symmetry.space_group_name_H-M   'P 1'
#
loop_
_entity.id
_entity.type
_entity.pdbx_description
1 polymer ?
#
loop_
_entity_poly.entity_id
_entity_poly.type
_entity_poly.pdbx_seq_one_letter_code
_entity_poly.pdbx_strand_id
1 'polypeptide(L)' 'MSMAVSVHLPDKLAYELGKVAGETEDSVSLVVQKALENYFEEQEDSRIALDRLHDLADPVISMEEMRLEVGL' A
#
# COMPACT_ATOMS: atom_id res chain seq x y z
N MET A 1 14.07 14.31 7.02
CA MET A 1 13.62 15.71 7.01
C MET A 1 12.11 15.67 7.21
N SER A 2 11.55 16.36 8.21
CA SER A 2 10.10 16.39 8.43
C SER A 2 9.49 17.60 7.73
N MET A 3 8.38 17.40 7.03
CA MET A 3 7.61 18.45 6.37
C MET A 3 6.16 18.37 6.84
N ALA A 4 5.59 19.50 7.26
CA ALA A 4 4.18 19.57 7.58
C ALA A 4 3.35 19.73 6.30
N VAL A 5 2.29 18.95 6.19
CA VAL A 5 1.35 18.98 5.06
C VAL A 5 -0.03 19.35 5.61
N SER A 6 -0.70 20.29 4.94
CA SER A 6 -2.07 20.69 5.27
C SER A 6 -2.97 20.42 4.07
N VAL A 7 -4.04 19.67 4.28
CA VAL A 7 -4.99 19.27 3.23
C VAL A 7 -6.41 19.46 3.77
N HIS A 8 -7.30 19.95 2.90
CA HIS A 8 -8.72 20.01 3.22
C HIS A 8 -9.38 18.67 2.94
N LEU A 9 -10.05 18.09 3.94
CA LEU A 9 -10.75 16.82 3.82
C LEU A 9 -12.26 17.07 3.83
N PRO A 10 -13.04 16.38 2.98
CA PRO A 10 -14.50 16.38 3.10
C PRO A 10 -14.94 15.91 4.49
N ASP A 11 -16.02 16.48 5.03
CA ASP A 11 -16.51 16.21 6.40
C ASP A 11 -16.63 14.72 6.72
N LYS A 12 -17.17 13.95 5.77
CA LYS A 12 -17.33 12.50 5.93
C LYS A 12 -15.98 11.79 6.14
N LEU A 13 -14.96 12.17 5.36
CA LEU A 13 -13.64 11.56 5.44
C LEU A 13 -12.91 11.99 6.73
N ALA A 14 -13.05 13.26 7.12
CA ALA A 14 -12.51 13.74 8.39
C ALA A 14 -13.14 13.01 9.59
N TYR A 15 -14.45 12.75 9.54
CA TYR A 15 -15.16 11.99 10.56
C TYR A 15 -14.67 10.54 10.65
N GLU A 16 -14.57 9.85 9.51
CA GLU A 16 -14.06 8.46 9.45
C GLU A 16 -12.62 8.37 9.97
N LEU A 17 -11.75 9.31 9.57
CA LEU A 17 -10.37 9.38 10.06
C LEU A 17 -10.29 9.57 11.58
N GLY A 18 -11.12 10.46 12.13
CA GLY A 18 -11.22 10.67 13.58
C GLY A 18 -11.72 9.43 14.32
N LYS A 19 -12.67 8.70 13.73
CA LYS A 19 -13.17 7.44 14.30
C LYS A 19 -12.08 6.38 14.36
N VAL A 20 -11.34 6.17 13.28
CA VAL A 20 -10.23 5.20 13.23
C VAL A 20 -9.16 5.54 14.27
N ALA A 21 -8.75 6.81 14.34
CA ALA A 21 -7.78 7.27 15.33
C ALA A 21 -8.27 7.03 16.77
N GLY A 22 -9.56 7.27 17.04
CA GLY A 22 -10.17 6.99 18.34
C GLY A 22 -10.23 5.50 18.70
N GLU A 23 -10.48 4.63 17.72
CA GLU A 23 -10.54 3.17 17.92
C GLU A 23 -9.16 2.54 18.16
N THR A 24 -8.09 3.12 17.59
CA THR A 24 -6.72 2.63 17.73
C THR A 24 -5.91 3.32 18.83
N GLU A 25 -6.51 4.24 19.58
CA GLU A 25 -5.83 5.13 20.56
C GLU A 25 -4.64 5.92 19.96
N ASP A 26 -4.59 6.03 18.63
CA ASP A 26 -3.53 6.73 17.89
C ASP A 26 -3.94 8.18 17.62
N SER A 27 -2.96 9.06 17.40
CA SER A 27 -3.25 10.40 16.88
C SER A 27 -3.68 10.34 15.41
N VAL A 28 -4.57 11.25 15.00
CA VAL A 28 -4.98 11.41 13.59
C VAL A 28 -3.78 11.53 12.66
N SER A 29 -2.75 12.28 13.06
CA SER A 29 -1.52 12.44 12.28
C SER A 29 -0.76 11.12 12.09
N LEU A 30 -0.74 10.27 13.12
CA LEU A 30 -0.07 8.96 13.05
C LEU A 30 -0.82 7.99 12.14
N VAL A 31 -2.16 8.01 12.19
CA VAL A 31 -3.00 7.22 11.28
C VAL A 31 -2.77 7.65 9.83
N VAL A 32 -2.74 8.95 9.55
CA VAL A 32 -2.44 9.48 8.20
C VAL A 32 -1.03 9.09 7.75
N GLN A 33 -0.04 9.18 8.64
CA GLN A 33 1.33 8.79 8.33
C GLN A 33 1.41 7.30 7.93
N LYS A 34 0.91 6.40 8.77
CA LYS A 34 0.90 4.95 8.50
C LYS A 34 0.12 4.62 7.22
N ALA A 35 -1.01 5.28 7.00
CA ALA A 35 -1.80 5.08 5.79
C ALA A 35 -1.04 5.47 4.51
N LEU A 36 -0.26 6.57 4.56
CA LEU A 36 0.59 6.97 3.43
C LEU A 36 1.76 6.01 3.23
N GLU A 37 2.41 5.57 4.30
CA GLU A 37 3.49 4.57 4.24
C GLU A 37 3.01 3.28 3.58
N ASN A 38 1.89 2.73 4.06
CA ASN A 38 1.27 1.53 3.48
C ASN A 38 0.83 1.75 2.02
N TYR A 39 0.23 2.90 1.72
CA TYR A 39 -0.22 3.20 0.34
C TYR A 39 0.94 3.21 -0.65
N PHE A 40 2.09 3.79 -0.26
CA PHE A 40 3.27 3.81 -1.12
C PHE A 40 3.91 2.43 -1.24
N GLU A 41 3.95 1.66 -0.17
CA GLU A 41 4.44 0.28 -0.20
C GLU A 41 3.60 -0.60 -1.13
N GLU A 42 2.26 -0.55 -1.00
CA GLU A 42 1.33 -1.30 -1.84
C GLU A 42 1.38 -0.86 -3.32
N GLN A 43 1.53 0.43 -3.58
CA GLN A 43 1.71 0.95 -4.93
C GLN A 43 2.99 0.46 -5.58
N GLU A 44 4.10 0.42 -4.83
CA GLU A 44 5.38 -0.04 -5.32
C GLU A 44 5.33 -1.53 -5.67
N ASP A 45 4.76 -2.34 -4.78
CA ASP A 45 4.54 -3.78 -5.05
C ASP A 45 3.67 -4.00 -6.29
N SER A 46 2.58 -3.23 -6.41
CA SER A 46 1.70 -3.29 -7.59
C SER A 46 2.42 -2.89 -8.87
N ARG A 47 3.31 -1.88 -8.81
CA ARG A 47 4.11 -1.42 -9.95
C ARG A 47 5.08 -2.52 -10.37
N ILE A 48 5.82 -3.10 -9.43
CA ILE A 48 6.79 -4.17 -9.69
C ILE A 48 6.09 -5.38 -10.34
N ALA A 49 4.91 -5.76 -9.84
CA ALA A 49 4.15 -6.87 -10.41
C ALA A 49 3.72 -6.58 -11.86
N LEU A 50 3.29 -5.35 -12.15
CA LEU A 50 2.86 -4.94 -13.49
C LEU A 50 4.04 -4.82 -14.46
N ASP A 51 5.20 -4.36 -13.98
CA ASP A 51 6.42 -4.29 -14.77
C ASP A 51 6.93 -5.68 -15.13
N ARG A 52 6.93 -6.63 -14.20
CA ARG A 52 7.26 -8.05 -14.48
C ARG A 52 6.29 -8.68 -15.48
N LEU A 53 4.98 -8.43 -15.33
CA LEU A 53 3.98 -8.95 -16.25
C LEU A 53 4.20 -8.48 -17.70
N HIS A 54 4.72 -7.27 -17.89
CA HIS A 54 5.00 -6.70 -19.20
C HIS A 54 6.43 -6.91 -19.69
N ASP A 55 7.31 -7.51 -18.88
CA ASP A 55 8.67 -7.80 -19.28
C ASP A 55 8.70 -8.97 -20.26
N LEU A 56 8.99 -8.66 -21.53
CA LEU A 56 9.09 -9.65 -22.61
C LEU A 56 10.30 -10.58 -22.47
N ALA A 57 11.26 -10.24 -21.61
CA ALA A 57 12.40 -11.08 -21.29
C ALA A 57 12.13 -12.02 -20.10
N ASP A 58 11.02 -11.82 -19.37
CA ASP A 58 10.65 -12.66 -18.23
C ASP A 58 9.97 -13.95 -18.73
N PRO A 59 10.56 -15.14 -18.49
CA PRO A 59 10.00 -16.39 -18.97
C PRO A 59 8.68 -16.73 -18.26
N VAL A 60 7.62 -16.90 -19.04
CA VAL A 60 6.34 -17.42 -18.53
C VAL A 60 6.45 -18.91 -18.30
N ILE A 61 6.43 -19.33 -17.03
CA ILE A 61 6.41 -20.74 -16.61
C ILE A 61 4.99 -21.23 -16.34
N SER A 62 4.80 -22.54 -16.41
CA SER A 62 3.53 -23.19 -16.06
C SER A 62 3.28 -23.19 -14.55
N MET A 63 2.02 -23.40 -14.15
CA MET A 63 1.66 -23.53 -12.73
C MET A 63 2.34 -24.73 -12.06
N GLU A 64 2.69 -25.78 -12.80
CA GLU A 64 3.38 -26.95 -12.26
C GLU A 64 4.86 -26.63 -11.97
N GLU A 65 5.54 -25.94 -12.89
CA GLU A 65 6.91 -25.46 -12.72
C GLU A 65 7.01 -24.47 -11.56
N MET A 66 6.06 -23.52 -11.46
CA MET A 66 6.05 -22.54 -10.37
C MET A 66 5.95 -23.22 -9.00
N ARG A 67 5.07 -24.23 -8.85
CA ARG A 67 4.91 -24.97 -7.58
C ARG A 67 6.19 -25.67 -7.17
N LEU A 68 6.86 -26.33 -8.12
CA LEU A 68 8.17 -26.95 -7.88
C LEU A 68 9.22 -25.93 -7.42
N GLU A 69 9.26 -24.74 -8.01
CA GLU A 69 10.24 -23.69 -7.64
C GLU A 69 10.01 -23.09 -6.25
N VAL A 70 8.75 -22.91 -5.82
CA VAL A 70 8.42 -22.36 -4.50
C VAL A 70 8.22 -23.41 -3.40
N GLY A 71 8.45 -24.70 -3.72
CA GLY A 71 8.35 -25.81 -2.77
C GLY A 71 6.91 -26.23 -2.40
N LEU A 72 5.96 -26.06 -3.33
CA LEU A 72 4.54 -26.42 -3.23
C LEU A 72 4.12 -27.61 -4.10
#